data_AF-A0A7W4EH28-F1
#
_entry.id   AF-A0A7W4EH28-F1
#
_cell.length_a   1.000
_cell.length_b   1.000
_cell.length_c   1.000
_cell.angle_alpha   90.00
_cell.angle_beta   90.00
_cell.angle_gamma   90.00
#
_symmetry.space_group_name_H-M   'P 1'
#
loop_
_entity.id
_entity.type
_entity.pdbx_description
1 polymer ?
#
loop_
_entity_poly.entity_id
_entity_poly.type
_entity_poly.pdbx_seq_one_letter_code
_entity_poly.pdbx_strand_id
1 'polypeptide(L)'
;MKSLITQKDQIIAQMRAELLATAAENRYYTEQNITDCNAHLEAFLAKLEKADQAPDKQTYLAEAIQTICEQLSTFNAPEEEELPEFLWGFLYNGYTVELSNFIRDVALAYGFKPIPNEIKISNCYLNLAAFDCFSVVLGGDEEENFVRLEYDPKAHQFYFDENPYGDTYPLPLYNVQVNANYSELSLELLSKWKIERFQFLAQYPSDKVWIKAVYDLHSQRVLLDKYQKSWSHIITLHTENGQLKELRPVLYDENGEAIDIFQENGGFDVFPMGINEEGELQGKHMIANTKIVDEKVFFADHRTEWQLYELQNITMQKGKITLTSTEKRYTRDQNGKLLIKKITPISLSYEFKNNDFVLNFIQKVIETIN
;
A
#
# COMPACT_ATOMS: atom_id res chain seq x y z
N MET A 1 -8.10 31.79 17.12
CA MET A 1 -9.44 31.43 17.63
C MET A 1 -10.59 31.78 16.67
N LYS A 2 -10.89 33.06 16.37
CA LYS A 2 -12.06 33.43 15.53
C LYS A 2 -12.12 32.70 14.17
N SER A 3 -10.98 32.56 13.49
CA SER A 3 -10.89 31.81 12.22
C SER A 3 -11.17 30.31 12.37
N LEU A 4 -10.74 29.70 13.48
CA LEU A 4 -10.94 28.26 13.75
C LEU A 4 -12.41 27.96 14.08
N ILE A 5 -13.07 28.85 14.82
CA ILE A 5 -14.50 28.75 15.10
C ILE A 5 -15.29 28.81 13.79
N THR A 6 -14.95 29.74 12.89
CA THR A 6 -15.61 29.83 11.58
C THR A 6 -15.43 28.56 10.75
N GLN A 7 -14.23 27.97 10.73
CA GLN A 7 -13.97 26.71 10.01
C GLN A 7 -14.77 25.55 10.60
N LYS A 8 -14.78 25.40 11.94
CA LYS A 8 -15.63 24.42 12.64
C LYS A 8 -17.10 24.57 12.23
N ASP A 9 -17.64 25.78 12.30
CA ASP A 9 -19.05 26.04 12.00
C ASP A 9 -19.40 25.70 10.53
N GLN A 10 -18.45 25.90 9.59
CA GLN A 10 -18.61 25.51 8.19
C GLN A 10 -18.68 23.98 8.04
N ILE A 11 -17.80 23.23 8.71
CA ILE A 11 -17.81 21.76 8.70
C ILE A 11 -19.14 21.22 9.25
N ILE A 12 -19.60 21.76 10.38
CA ILE A 12 -20.88 21.36 10.98
C ILE A 12 -22.07 21.68 10.04
N ALA A 13 -22.05 22.82 9.35
CA ALA A 13 -23.07 23.16 8.37
C ALA A 13 -23.05 22.20 7.16
N GLN A 14 -21.87 21.81 6.69
CA GLN A 14 -21.70 20.83 5.61
C GLN A 14 -22.27 19.46 6.02
N MET A 15 -21.93 18.95 7.21
CA MET A 15 -22.48 17.69 7.73
C MET A 15 -24.01 17.71 7.80
N ARG A 16 -24.62 18.82 8.23
CA ARG A 16 -26.09 18.96 8.22
C ARG A 16 -26.67 18.95 6.81
N ALA A 17 -26.01 19.60 5.86
CA ALA A 17 -26.46 19.62 4.47
C ALA A 17 -26.41 18.21 3.85
N GLU A 18 -25.33 17.46 4.09
CA GLU A 18 -25.17 16.07 3.66
C GLU A 18 -26.25 15.15 4.28
N LEU A 19 -26.52 15.30 5.59
CA LEU A 19 -27.59 14.57 6.28
C LEU A 19 -28.96 14.81 5.64
N LEU A 20 -29.27 16.07 5.31
CA LEU A 20 -30.54 16.46 4.69
C LEU A 20 -30.66 15.96 3.24
N ALA A 21 -29.55 15.91 2.50
CA ALA A 21 -29.51 15.40 1.14
C ALA A 21 -29.56 13.85 1.07
N THR A 22 -29.26 13.16 2.18
CA THR A 22 -29.21 11.70 2.24
C THR A 22 -30.55 11.10 2.71
N ALA A 23 -31.06 10.12 1.96
CA ALA A 23 -32.26 9.38 2.31
C ALA A 23 -32.10 8.68 3.68
N ALA A 24 -33.17 8.61 4.47
CA ALA A 24 -33.08 8.25 5.89
C ALA A 24 -32.44 6.86 6.14
N GLU A 25 -32.74 5.91 5.26
CA GLU A 25 -32.24 4.55 5.25
C GLU A 25 -30.74 4.43 4.92
N ASN A 26 -30.13 5.47 4.34
CA ASN A 26 -28.72 5.53 3.94
C ASN A 26 -27.90 6.47 4.83
N ARG A 27 -28.48 7.00 5.92
CA ARG A 27 -27.78 7.94 6.80
C ARG A 27 -26.81 7.20 7.70
N TYR A 28 -25.57 7.65 7.69
CA TYR A 28 -24.51 7.14 8.57
C TYR A 28 -24.47 7.82 9.95
N TYR A 29 -25.13 8.98 10.10
CA TYR A 29 -25.18 9.73 11.35
C TYR A 29 -26.52 10.45 11.50
N THR A 30 -26.82 10.92 12.70
CA THR A 30 -28.05 11.63 13.07
C THR A 30 -27.77 13.11 13.40
N GLU A 31 -28.81 13.93 13.50
CA GLU A 31 -28.68 15.32 13.97
C GLU A 31 -28.10 15.38 15.40
N GLN A 32 -28.37 14.38 16.23
CA GLN A 32 -27.78 14.28 17.57
C GLN A 32 -26.28 14.07 17.48
N ASN A 33 -25.80 13.16 16.61
CA ASN A 33 -24.36 12.96 16.39
C ASN A 33 -23.68 14.25 15.91
N ILE A 34 -24.31 15.04 15.03
CA ILE A 34 -23.75 16.32 14.58
C ILE A 34 -23.68 17.33 15.73
N THR A 35 -24.72 17.37 16.57
CA THR A 35 -24.77 18.24 17.75
C THR A 35 -23.67 17.88 18.74
N ASP A 36 -23.46 16.59 18.98
CA ASP A 36 -22.41 16.07 19.86
C ASP A 36 -21.03 16.34 19.26
N CYS A 37 -20.83 16.10 17.96
CA CYS A 37 -19.62 16.46 17.22
C CYS A 37 -19.24 17.93 17.44
N ASN A 38 -20.20 18.84 17.29
CA ASN A 38 -19.96 20.27 17.52
C ASN A 38 -19.49 20.55 18.95
N ALA A 39 -20.15 19.95 19.95
CA ALA A 39 -19.78 20.10 21.35
C ALA A 39 -18.38 19.51 21.65
N HIS A 40 -18.05 18.36 21.07
CA HIS A 40 -16.73 17.73 21.20
C HIS A 40 -15.63 18.58 20.58
N LEU A 41 -15.87 19.19 19.41
CA LEU A 41 -14.92 20.11 18.78
C LEU A 41 -14.72 21.40 19.59
N GLU A 42 -15.78 21.92 20.22
CA GLU A 42 -15.67 23.06 21.14
C GLU A 42 -14.84 22.69 22.38
N ALA A 43 -15.07 21.51 22.95
CA ALA A 43 -14.28 21.01 24.07
C ALA A 43 -12.80 20.77 23.69
N PHE A 44 -12.55 20.24 22.49
CA PHE A 44 -11.21 20.08 21.94
C PHE A 44 -10.49 21.43 21.83
N LEU A 45 -11.11 22.43 21.18
CA LEU A 45 -10.53 23.78 21.07
C LEU A 45 -10.24 24.40 22.44
N ALA A 46 -11.17 24.27 23.40
CA ALA A 46 -10.99 24.77 24.76
C ALA A 46 -9.86 24.08 25.53
N LYS A 47 -9.59 22.79 25.25
CA LYS A 47 -8.38 22.12 25.76
C LYS A 47 -7.13 22.75 25.13
N LEU A 48 -7.07 22.87 23.81
CA LEU A 48 -5.87 23.39 23.12
C LEU A 48 -5.49 24.82 23.54
N GLU A 49 -6.46 25.68 23.86
CA GLU A 49 -6.20 27.02 24.41
C GLU A 49 -5.42 27.01 25.73
N LYS A 50 -5.45 25.91 26.47
CA LYS A 50 -4.72 25.71 27.73
C LYS A 50 -3.37 25.01 27.53
N ALA A 51 -3.00 24.66 26.30
CA ALA A 51 -1.80 23.85 26.03
C ALA A 51 -0.50 24.53 26.51
N ASP A 52 -0.41 25.86 26.44
CA ASP A 52 0.76 26.61 26.93
C ASP A 52 0.89 26.63 28.47
N GLN A 53 -0.15 26.21 29.19
CA GLN A 53 -0.16 26.12 30.65
C GLN A 53 0.24 24.71 31.13
N ALA A 54 0.26 23.72 30.24
CA ALA A 54 0.61 22.36 30.57
C ALA A 54 2.14 22.22 30.79
N PRO A 55 2.59 21.52 31.85
CA PRO A 55 4.03 21.26 32.06
C PRO A 55 4.67 20.49 30.90
N ASP A 56 3.91 19.57 30.30
CA ASP A 56 4.26 18.87 29.06
C ASP A 56 3.19 19.16 28.00
N LYS A 57 3.47 20.18 27.18
CA LYS A 57 2.59 20.61 26.10
C LYS A 57 2.36 19.52 25.05
N GLN A 58 3.38 18.71 24.73
CA GLN A 58 3.26 17.70 23.68
C GLN A 58 2.33 16.57 24.12
N THR A 59 2.54 16.05 25.33
CA THR A 59 1.66 15.01 25.91
C THR A 59 0.24 15.54 26.09
N TYR A 60 0.07 16.77 26.56
CA TYR A 60 -1.25 17.39 26.72
C TYR A 60 -2.01 17.51 25.39
N LEU A 61 -1.33 17.92 24.31
CA LEU A 61 -1.93 18.00 22.98
C LEU A 61 -2.25 16.61 22.41
N ALA A 62 -1.38 15.61 22.63
CA ALA A 62 -1.64 14.22 22.25
C ALA A 62 -2.90 13.66 22.93
N GLU A 63 -3.05 13.88 24.24
CA GLU A 63 -4.24 13.48 25.00
C GLU A 63 -5.51 14.17 24.49
N ALA A 64 -5.43 15.44 24.08
CA ALA A 64 -6.55 16.17 23.50
C ALA A 64 -6.98 15.56 22.15
N ILE A 65 -6.02 15.22 21.29
CA ILE A 65 -6.26 14.54 20.00
C ILE A 65 -6.88 13.15 20.24
N GLN A 66 -6.28 12.38 21.15
CA GLN A 66 -6.83 11.09 21.58
C GLN A 66 -8.29 11.21 22.02
N THR A 67 -8.58 12.17 22.91
CA THR A 67 -9.94 12.35 23.45
C THR A 67 -10.94 12.64 22.32
N ILE A 68 -10.61 13.53 21.38
CA ILE A 68 -11.55 13.88 20.31
C ILE A 68 -11.74 12.70 19.35
N CYS A 69 -10.68 11.94 19.03
CA CYS A 69 -10.80 10.74 18.20
C CYS A 69 -11.70 9.67 18.86
N GLU A 70 -11.54 9.42 20.17
CA GLU A 70 -12.39 8.50 20.94
C GLU A 70 -13.86 8.97 20.98
N GLN A 71 -14.10 10.27 21.18
CA GLN A 71 -15.46 10.81 21.21
C GLN A 71 -16.17 10.64 19.86
N LEU A 72 -15.47 10.92 18.77
CA LEU A 72 -16.03 10.82 17.41
C LEU A 72 -16.17 9.38 16.93
N SER A 73 -15.46 8.41 17.52
CA SER A 73 -15.61 7.00 17.14
C SER A 73 -16.91 6.36 17.64
N THR A 74 -17.54 6.93 18.67
CA THR A 74 -18.70 6.34 19.37
C THR A 74 -20.07 6.60 18.74
N PHE A 75 -20.12 7.19 17.54
CA PHE A 75 -21.38 7.62 16.93
C PHE A 75 -22.37 6.50 16.57
N ASN A 76 -21.99 5.20 16.64
CA ASN A 76 -22.79 4.11 16.07
C ASN A 76 -23.40 3.03 16.99
N ALA A 77 -22.97 2.76 18.23
CA ALA A 77 -23.72 1.88 19.16
C ALA A 77 -22.98 1.66 20.50
N PRO A 78 -23.58 1.93 21.68
CA PRO A 78 -23.00 1.55 22.97
C PRO A 78 -23.30 0.11 23.43
N GLU A 79 -24.11 -0.68 22.70
CA GLU A 79 -24.67 -1.97 23.17
C GLU A 79 -24.12 -3.24 22.47
N GLU A 80 -23.10 -3.16 21.61
CA GLU A 80 -22.46 -4.37 21.06
C GLU A 80 -21.51 -5.00 22.11
N GLU A 81 -21.79 -6.25 22.50
CA GLU A 81 -21.08 -6.99 23.57
C GLU A 81 -19.77 -7.65 23.12
N GLU A 82 -19.55 -7.83 21.82
CA GLU A 82 -18.20 -8.07 21.30
C GLU A 82 -17.51 -6.72 21.35
N LEU A 83 -16.35 -6.59 22.05
CA LEU A 83 -15.47 -5.40 22.03
C LEU A 83 -15.73 -4.68 20.71
N PRO A 84 -16.49 -3.58 20.70
CA PRO A 84 -17.03 -3.21 19.41
C PRO A 84 -15.88 -2.92 18.49
N GLU A 85 -16.12 -2.99 17.21
CA GLU A 85 -15.16 -2.54 16.22
C GLU A 85 -15.02 -0.99 16.39
N PHE A 86 -14.60 -0.54 17.58
CA PHE A 86 -15.13 0.61 18.34
C PHE A 86 -14.34 1.88 18.08
N LEU A 87 -13.52 1.88 17.06
CA LEU A 87 -12.53 2.94 16.86
C LEU A 87 -12.75 3.75 15.61
N TRP A 88 -13.69 3.36 14.76
CA TRP A 88 -13.48 3.63 13.34
C TRP A 88 -14.59 4.42 12.68
N GLY A 89 -15.57 4.93 13.44
CA GLY A 89 -16.56 5.90 12.94
C GLY A 89 -15.89 7.08 12.21
N PHE A 90 -14.80 7.62 12.76
CA PHE A 90 -14.09 8.78 12.22
C PHE A 90 -13.36 8.53 10.88
N LEU A 91 -12.77 7.34 10.72
CA LEU A 91 -11.81 7.04 9.65
C LEU A 91 -12.42 6.20 8.54
N TYR A 92 -13.40 5.36 8.85
CA TYR A 92 -13.99 4.39 7.92
C TYR A 92 -15.24 4.92 7.19
N ASN A 93 -16.03 5.80 7.82
CA ASN A 93 -17.34 6.22 7.29
C ASN A 93 -17.45 7.71 6.88
N GLY A 94 -16.32 8.42 6.77
CA GLY A 94 -16.32 9.74 6.15
C GLY A 94 -17.11 10.80 6.92
N TYR A 95 -16.63 11.21 8.10
CA TYR A 95 -17.12 12.45 8.73
C TYR A 95 -16.54 13.73 8.09
N THR A 96 -16.24 13.66 6.79
CA THR A 96 -15.55 14.65 5.94
C THR A 96 -14.03 14.66 6.14
N VAL A 97 -13.25 14.62 5.04
CA VAL A 97 -11.79 14.80 5.08
C VAL A 97 -11.44 16.15 5.73
N GLU A 98 -12.36 17.10 5.64
CA GLU A 98 -12.37 18.43 6.23
C GLU A 98 -12.31 18.39 7.76
N LEU A 99 -13.01 17.47 8.42
CA LEU A 99 -12.97 17.33 9.88
C LEU A 99 -11.61 16.81 10.35
N SER A 100 -11.08 15.81 9.66
CA SER A 100 -9.76 15.24 9.98
C SER A 100 -8.62 16.22 9.67
N ASN A 101 -8.71 16.95 8.56
CA ASN A 101 -7.86 18.10 8.25
C ASN A 101 -7.94 19.14 9.38
N PHE A 102 -9.14 19.50 9.83
CA PHE A 102 -9.32 20.50 10.88
C PHE A 102 -8.64 20.09 12.19
N ILE A 103 -8.84 18.84 12.66
CA ILE A 103 -8.20 18.36 13.89
C ILE A 103 -6.67 18.43 13.76
N ARG A 104 -6.12 17.93 12.64
CA ARG A 104 -4.68 17.94 12.37
C ARG A 104 -4.13 19.37 12.30
N ASP A 105 -4.73 20.24 11.50
CA ASP A 105 -4.27 21.62 11.28
C ASP A 105 -4.33 22.46 12.56
N VAL A 106 -5.40 22.29 13.35
CA VAL A 106 -5.53 22.95 14.64
C VAL A 106 -4.44 22.46 15.59
N ALA A 107 -4.23 21.14 15.73
CA ALA A 107 -3.18 20.61 16.59
C ALA A 107 -1.80 21.19 16.25
N LEU A 108 -1.47 21.24 14.95
CA LEU A 108 -0.21 21.83 14.48
C LEU A 108 -0.12 23.33 14.75
N ALA A 109 -1.21 24.07 14.56
CA ALA A 109 -1.25 25.51 14.84
C ALA A 109 -1.03 25.82 16.33
N TYR A 110 -1.45 24.91 17.22
CA TYR A 110 -1.16 24.99 18.65
C TYR A 110 0.21 24.43 19.04
N GLY A 111 1.03 24.01 18.08
CA GLY A 111 2.42 23.61 18.30
C GLY A 111 2.64 22.13 18.56
N PHE A 112 1.65 21.27 18.26
CA PHE A 112 1.88 19.82 18.23
C PHE A 112 2.98 19.50 17.22
N LYS A 113 3.88 18.59 17.59
CA LYS A 113 4.90 18.08 16.68
C LYS A 113 4.58 16.65 16.30
N PRO A 114 4.42 16.33 15.00
CA PRO A 114 4.27 14.95 14.56
C PRO A 114 5.42 14.07 15.04
N ILE A 115 5.12 12.80 15.33
CA ILE A 115 6.10 11.80 15.70
C ILE A 115 6.83 11.36 14.43
N PRO A 116 8.15 11.57 14.32
CA PRO A 116 8.90 11.22 13.13
C PRO A 116 9.19 9.72 13.09
N ASN A 117 8.93 9.10 11.95
CA ASN A 117 9.28 7.73 11.59
C ASN A 117 10.11 7.77 10.30
N GLU A 118 11.40 7.44 10.40
CA GLU A 118 12.28 7.33 9.23
C GLU A 118 12.36 5.86 8.80
N ILE A 119 11.97 5.57 7.56
CA ILE A 119 11.96 4.23 6.98
C ILE A 119 12.92 4.21 5.80
N LYS A 120 13.98 3.40 5.91
CA LYS A 120 14.82 3.06 4.75
C LYS A 120 14.10 1.99 3.95
N ILE A 121 13.90 2.25 2.67
CA ILE A 121 13.20 1.29 1.80
C ILE A 121 14.13 0.09 1.58
N SER A 122 13.71 -1.07 2.06
CA SER A 122 14.36 -2.37 1.81
C SER A 122 13.46 -3.35 1.07
N ASN A 123 12.14 -3.15 1.13
CA ASN A 123 11.11 -4.00 0.55
C ASN A 123 10.04 -3.11 -0.07
N CYS A 124 9.65 -3.42 -1.30
CA CYS A 124 8.49 -2.83 -1.96
C CYS A 124 7.64 -3.91 -2.61
N TYR A 125 6.35 -3.87 -2.33
CA TYR A 125 5.40 -4.86 -2.81
C TYR A 125 4.22 -4.14 -3.47
N LEU A 126 3.89 -4.50 -4.71
CA LEU A 126 2.65 -4.13 -5.38
C LEU A 126 1.80 -5.38 -5.51
N ASN A 127 0.55 -5.27 -5.07
CA ASN A 127 -0.49 -6.25 -5.36
C ASN A 127 -1.67 -5.55 -6.01
N LEU A 128 -1.92 -5.89 -7.27
CA LEU A 128 -3.18 -5.61 -7.94
C LEU A 128 -4.11 -6.77 -7.60
N ALA A 129 -5.05 -6.61 -6.68
CA ALA A 129 -5.97 -7.69 -6.34
C ALA A 129 -7.13 -7.78 -7.36
N ALA A 130 -8.05 -8.74 -7.17
CA ALA A 130 -9.26 -8.85 -8.00
C ALA A 130 -10.22 -7.65 -7.87
N PHE A 131 -10.00 -6.79 -6.88
CA PHE A 131 -10.73 -5.55 -6.63
C PHE A 131 -10.17 -4.41 -7.47
N ASP A 132 -10.94 -3.33 -7.66
CA ASP A 132 -10.50 -2.14 -8.41
C ASP A 132 -9.40 -1.32 -7.67
N CYS A 133 -8.87 -1.83 -6.55
CA CYS A 133 -7.81 -1.20 -5.75
C CYS A 133 -6.45 -1.87 -6.00
N PHE A 134 -5.40 -1.08 -5.77
CA PHE A 134 -4.04 -1.60 -5.70
C PHE A 134 -3.42 -1.26 -4.35
N SER A 135 -2.66 -2.22 -3.82
CA SER A 135 -1.93 -2.04 -2.57
C SER A 135 -0.44 -1.93 -2.81
N VAL A 136 0.20 -1.02 -2.09
CA VAL A 136 1.64 -0.80 -2.10
C VAL A 136 2.17 -0.91 -0.68
N VAL A 137 3.13 -1.80 -0.45
CA VAL A 137 3.88 -1.86 0.80
C VAL A 137 5.26 -1.24 0.58
N LEU A 138 5.68 -0.34 1.47
CA LEU A 138 7.01 0.28 1.47
C LEU A 138 7.67 0.08 2.84
N GLY A 139 8.87 -0.50 2.89
CA GLY A 139 9.67 -0.55 4.12
C GLY A 139 10.38 -1.87 4.38
N GLY A 140 10.41 -2.34 5.62
CA GLY A 140 11.02 -3.61 6.05
C GLY A 140 10.07 -4.81 6.00
N ASP A 141 10.56 -5.99 6.38
CA ASP A 141 9.73 -7.20 6.51
C ASP A 141 8.95 -7.26 7.83
N GLU A 142 9.40 -6.50 8.84
CA GLU A 142 8.74 -6.38 10.13
C GLU A 142 7.73 -5.24 10.12
N GLU A 143 6.58 -5.47 10.76
CA GLU A 143 5.43 -4.56 10.80
C GLU A 143 5.77 -3.15 11.28
N GLU A 144 6.67 -3.05 12.26
CA GLU A 144 7.12 -1.76 12.80
C GLU A 144 7.92 -0.93 11.78
N ASN A 145 8.37 -1.55 10.69
CA ASN A 145 9.28 -0.98 9.72
C ASN A 145 8.66 -0.84 8.33
N PHE A 146 7.38 -1.16 8.13
CA PHE A 146 6.70 -0.98 6.85
C PHE A 146 5.41 -0.18 6.95
N VAL A 147 5.00 0.35 5.79
CA VAL A 147 3.73 1.01 5.60
C VAL A 147 3.01 0.36 4.43
N ARG A 148 1.77 -0.07 4.66
CA ARG A 148 0.85 -0.54 3.62
C ARG A 148 -0.09 0.58 3.23
N LEU A 149 -0.14 0.88 1.94
CA LEU A 149 -1.02 1.89 1.35
C LEU A 149 -2.00 1.22 0.40
N GLU A 150 -3.29 1.51 0.57
CA GLU A 150 -4.37 1.06 -0.29
C GLU A 150 -4.82 2.23 -1.17
N TYR A 151 -4.87 2.04 -2.48
CA TYR A 151 -5.35 3.08 -3.39
C TYR A 151 -6.85 2.98 -3.63
N ASP A 152 -7.55 4.09 -3.39
CA ASP A 152 -8.95 4.24 -3.77
C ASP A 152 -9.05 4.82 -5.19
N PRO A 153 -9.53 4.05 -6.18
CA PRO A 153 -9.74 4.54 -7.53
C PRO A 153 -10.85 5.60 -7.66
N LYS A 154 -11.74 5.74 -6.67
CA LYS A 154 -12.79 6.78 -6.68
C LYS A 154 -12.26 8.12 -6.17
N ALA A 155 -11.51 8.11 -5.07
CA ALA A 155 -10.86 9.30 -4.54
C ALA A 155 -9.58 9.67 -5.31
N HIS A 156 -9.06 8.73 -6.12
CA HIS A 156 -7.78 8.84 -6.81
C HIS A 156 -6.61 9.11 -5.86
N GLN A 157 -6.64 8.51 -4.68
CA GLN A 157 -5.69 8.76 -3.59
C GLN A 157 -5.39 7.47 -2.82
N PHE A 158 -4.20 7.44 -2.21
CA PHE A 158 -3.83 6.41 -1.25
C PHE A 158 -4.35 6.70 0.15
N TYR A 159 -4.64 5.63 0.87
CA TYR A 159 -4.93 5.58 2.29
C TYR A 159 -3.96 4.63 2.98
N PHE A 160 -3.66 4.87 4.25
CA PHE A 160 -2.84 3.98 5.08
C PHE A 160 -3.68 2.85 5.65
N ASP A 161 -3.27 1.60 5.50
CA ASP A 161 -3.92 0.45 6.15
C ASP A 161 -3.32 0.21 7.55
N GLU A 162 -4.05 0.62 8.60
CA GLU A 162 -3.60 0.46 9.99
C GLU A 162 -3.76 -0.97 10.53
N ASN A 163 -4.47 -1.85 9.84
CA ASN A 163 -4.67 -3.25 10.26
C ASN A 163 -4.54 -4.22 9.08
N PRO A 164 -3.29 -4.49 8.62
CA PRO A 164 -3.06 -5.27 7.40
C PRO A 164 -3.42 -6.75 7.49
N TYR A 165 -3.71 -7.28 8.69
CA TYR A 165 -3.99 -8.70 8.95
C TYR A 165 -5.45 -8.99 9.32
N GLY A 166 -6.28 -7.96 9.46
CA GLY A 166 -7.72 -8.09 9.70
C GLY A 166 -8.51 -7.27 8.68
N ASP A 167 -9.66 -6.75 9.09
CA ASP A 167 -10.38 -5.79 8.26
C ASP A 167 -9.55 -4.50 8.18
N THR A 168 -9.18 -4.15 6.94
CA THR A 168 -8.38 -2.98 6.59
C THR A 168 -9.08 -1.70 7.04
N TYR A 169 -8.35 -0.81 7.72
CA TYR A 169 -8.84 0.51 8.15
C TYR A 169 -8.08 1.62 7.42
N PRO A 170 -8.58 2.12 6.28
CA PRO A 170 -7.89 3.14 5.49
C PRO A 170 -7.91 4.52 6.18
N LEU A 171 -6.73 5.06 6.52
CA LEU A 171 -6.57 6.42 7.03
C LEU A 171 -6.16 7.38 5.90
N PRO A 172 -6.73 8.59 5.83
CA PRO A 172 -6.30 9.59 4.85
C PRO A 172 -4.84 10.02 5.11
N LEU A 173 -4.09 10.19 4.03
CA LEU A 173 -2.73 10.72 4.06
C LEU A 173 -2.76 12.25 3.97
N TYR A 174 -1.99 12.92 4.82
CA TYR A 174 -1.79 14.37 4.83
C TYR A 174 -0.37 14.71 4.38
N ASN A 175 -0.21 15.94 3.88
CA ASN A 175 1.11 16.53 3.64
C ASN A 175 2.07 15.62 2.83
N VAL A 176 1.53 14.93 1.82
CA VAL A 176 2.33 14.03 0.96
C VAL A 176 3.26 14.88 0.09
N GLN A 177 4.55 14.75 0.32
CA GLN A 177 5.61 15.54 -0.31
C GLN A 177 6.72 14.63 -0.83
N VAL A 178 7.37 15.07 -1.89
CA VAL A 178 8.53 14.38 -2.46
C VAL A 178 9.61 15.39 -2.82
N ASN A 179 10.86 14.98 -2.74
CA ASN A 179 11.96 15.80 -3.23
C ASN A 179 12.14 15.70 -4.76
N ALA A 180 12.91 16.61 -5.36
CA ALA A 180 12.98 16.75 -6.82
C ALA A 180 13.54 15.53 -7.57
N ASN A 181 14.31 14.67 -6.90
CA ASN A 181 14.91 13.47 -7.49
C ASN A 181 14.21 12.18 -7.04
N TYR A 182 13.07 12.28 -6.36
CA TYR A 182 12.29 11.15 -5.85
C TYR A 182 13.07 10.20 -4.93
N SER A 183 14.12 10.67 -4.26
CA SER A 183 14.86 9.86 -3.28
C SER A 183 14.23 9.88 -1.89
N GLU A 184 13.27 10.78 -1.66
CA GLU A 184 12.61 10.94 -0.37
C GLU A 184 11.12 11.24 -0.59
N LEU A 185 10.25 10.44 0.02
CA LEU A 185 8.82 10.68 0.16
C LEU A 185 8.53 10.95 1.64
N SER A 186 7.76 11.98 1.96
CA SER A 186 7.20 12.13 3.30
C SER A 186 5.70 12.28 3.27
N LEU A 187 5.03 11.74 4.27
CA LEU A 187 3.61 11.86 4.47
C LEU A 187 3.31 11.94 5.96
N GLU A 188 2.14 12.45 6.29
CA GLU A 188 1.61 12.48 7.64
C GLU A 188 0.29 11.72 7.70
N LEU A 189 -0.04 11.18 8.86
CA LEU A 189 -1.35 10.59 9.12
C LEU A 189 -1.78 10.90 10.55
N LEU A 190 -3.08 10.95 10.76
CA LEU A 190 -3.69 11.02 12.08
C LEU A 190 -4.11 9.59 12.45
N SER A 191 -3.21 8.84 13.09
CA SER A 191 -3.49 7.51 13.61
C SER A 191 -4.09 7.60 15.00
N LYS A 192 -4.56 6.47 15.51
CA LYS A 192 -4.98 6.37 16.89
C LYS A 192 -3.85 6.89 17.79
N TRP A 193 -4.17 7.90 18.59
CA TRP A 193 -3.31 8.51 19.63
C TRP A 193 -2.24 9.52 19.19
N LYS A 194 -2.00 9.73 17.89
CA LYS A 194 -0.86 10.56 17.45
C LYS A 194 -1.02 11.06 16.01
N ILE A 195 -0.28 12.12 15.70
CA ILE A 195 0.03 12.48 14.32
C ILE A 195 1.40 11.91 14.03
N GLU A 196 1.50 11.00 13.08
CA GLU A 196 2.75 10.40 12.65
C GLU A 196 3.23 11.03 11.36
N ARG A 197 4.54 11.17 11.23
CA ARG A 197 5.19 11.61 10.00
C ARG A 197 6.14 10.51 9.53
N PHE A 198 5.79 9.88 8.44
CA PHE A 198 6.65 8.90 7.78
C PHE A 198 7.55 9.58 6.76
N GLN A 199 8.83 9.24 6.78
CA GLN A 199 9.83 9.67 5.81
C GLN A 199 10.49 8.42 5.21
N PHE A 200 10.23 8.16 3.93
CA PHE A 200 10.77 7.02 3.21
C PHE A 200 12.02 7.44 2.44
N LEU A 201 13.11 6.71 2.66
CA LEU A 201 14.41 6.98 2.06
C LEU A 201 14.79 5.89 1.07
N ALA A 202 14.87 6.25 -0.21
CA ALA A 202 15.35 5.36 -1.26
C ALA A 202 16.80 4.92 -1.00
N GLN A 203 17.04 3.61 -1.00
CA GLN A 203 18.37 3.01 -0.91
C GLN A 203 18.87 2.55 -2.29
N TYR A 204 17.95 2.22 -3.19
CA TYR A 204 18.20 1.67 -4.52
C TYR A 204 17.52 2.50 -5.62
N PRO A 205 17.98 2.41 -6.89
CA PRO A 205 17.34 3.11 -8.00
C PRO A 205 15.85 2.76 -8.19
N SER A 206 15.47 1.50 -7.95
CA SER A 206 14.08 1.03 -8.00
C SER A 206 13.18 1.75 -7.00
N ASP A 207 13.68 2.06 -5.81
CA ASP A 207 12.89 2.70 -4.74
C ASP A 207 12.42 4.08 -5.16
N LYS A 208 13.21 4.80 -5.98
CA LYS A 208 12.81 6.10 -6.53
C LYS A 208 11.64 5.97 -7.50
N VAL A 209 11.56 4.86 -8.24
CA VAL A 209 10.43 4.55 -9.12
C VAL A 209 9.18 4.32 -8.29
N TRP A 210 9.28 3.55 -7.19
CA TRP A 210 8.20 3.35 -6.23
C TRP A 210 7.71 4.65 -5.62
N ILE A 211 8.61 5.47 -5.07
CA ILE A 211 8.30 6.79 -4.50
C ILE A 211 7.58 7.68 -5.53
N LYS A 212 8.11 7.75 -6.76
CA LYS A 212 7.51 8.54 -7.83
C LYS A 212 6.10 8.06 -8.18
N ALA A 213 5.89 6.76 -8.31
CA ALA A 213 4.59 6.19 -8.61
C ALA A 213 3.57 6.53 -7.52
N VAL A 214 3.93 6.33 -6.25
CA VAL A 214 3.07 6.65 -5.10
C VAL A 214 2.67 8.13 -5.09
N TYR A 215 3.65 9.03 -5.27
CA TYR A 215 3.41 10.47 -5.28
C TYR A 215 2.54 10.92 -6.47
N ASP A 216 2.86 10.46 -7.68
CA ASP A 216 2.15 10.88 -8.89
C ASP A 216 0.68 10.42 -8.87
N LEU A 217 0.42 9.22 -8.34
CA LEU A 217 -0.93 8.70 -8.13
C LEU A 217 -1.70 9.50 -7.08
N HIS A 218 -1.10 9.74 -5.92
CA HIS A 218 -1.77 10.51 -4.85
C HIS A 218 -2.04 11.97 -5.26
N SER A 219 -1.16 12.57 -6.06
CA SER A 219 -1.33 13.94 -6.59
C SER A 219 -2.23 14.01 -7.83
N GLN A 220 -2.95 12.92 -8.16
CA GLN A 220 -3.91 12.81 -9.25
C GLN A 220 -3.32 13.13 -10.64
N ARG A 221 -2.03 12.87 -10.85
CA ARG A 221 -1.36 13.24 -12.12
C ARG A 221 -1.42 12.19 -13.21
N VAL A 222 -2.04 11.02 -12.97
CA VAL A 222 -1.82 9.85 -13.86
C VAL A 222 -3.06 9.02 -14.18
N LEU A 223 -4.07 8.95 -13.32
CA LEU A 223 -5.27 8.12 -13.52
C LEU A 223 -6.55 8.94 -13.35
N LEU A 224 -6.74 10.00 -14.15
CA LEU A 224 -7.91 10.89 -14.06
C LEU A 224 -9.16 10.37 -14.79
N ASP A 225 -9.00 9.41 -15.70
CA ASP A 225 -10.11 8.79 -16.41
C ASP A 225 -10.60 7.55 -15.65
N LYS A 226 -11.88 7.19 -15.88
CA LYS A 226 -12.53 6.02 -15.27
C LYS A 226 -11.64 4.79 -15.51
N TYR A 227 -11.08 4.23 -14.43
CA TYR A 227 -10.28 3.01 -14.49
C TYR A 227 -11.06 1.95 -15.29
N GLN A 228 -10.56 1.64 -16.49
CA GLN A 228 -11.11 0.56 -17.28
C GLN A 228 -10.40 -0.69 -16.82
N LYS A 229 -11.18 -1.59 -16.19
CA LYS A 229 -10.71 -2.89 -15.70
C LYS A 229 -9.86 -3.56 -16.78
N SER A 230 -8.57 -3.67 -16.54
CA SER A 230 -7.62 -4.17 -17.53
C SER A 230 -7.59 -5.70 -17.57
N TRP A 231 -7.26 -6.23 -18.74
CA TRP A 231 -7.21 -7.67 -19.03
C TRP A 231 -6.16 -8.46 -18.23
N SER A 232 -5.16 -7.83 -17.58
CA SER A 232 -4.41 -8.47 -16.49
C SER A 232 -4.95 -7.96 -15.16
N HIS A 233 -5.57 -8.84 -14.38
CA HIS A 233 -6.23 -8.43 -13.14
C HIS A 233 -5.28 -8.47 -11.95
N ILE A 234 -4.33 -9.40 -11.93
CA ILE A 234 -3.45 -9.58 -10.78
C ILE A 234 -2.01 -9.52 -11.21
N ILE A 235 -1.25 -8.58 -10.62
CA ILE A 235 0.20 -8.51 -10.77
C ILE A 235 0.76 -8.39 -9.36
N THR A 236 1.58 -9.38 -8.99
CA THR A 236 2.48 -9.27 -7.85
C THR A 236 3.84 -8.82 -8.37
N LEU A 237 4.29 -7.66 -7.93
CA LEU A 237 5.66 -7.19 -8.14
C LEU A 237 6.30 -6.93 -6.77
N HIS A 238 7.34 -7.69 -6.46
CA HIS A 238 8.09 -7.57 -5.22
C HIS A 238 9.55 -7.27 -5.53
N THR A 239 10.06 -6.18 -4.98
CA THR A 239 11.50 -5.89 -4.94
C THR A 239 11.99 -5.86 -3.50
N GLU A 240 13.17 -6.42 -3.27
CA GLU A 240 13.84 -6.41 -1.98
C GLU A 240 15.31 -6.05 -2.20
N ASN A 241 15.82 -5.09 -1.43
CA ASN A 241 17.20 -4.61 -1.52
C ASN A 241 17.63 -4.24 -2.95
N GLY A 242 16.72 -3.63 -3.71
CA GLY A 242 16.94 -3.23 -5.10
C GLY A 242 16.93 -4.38 -6.12
N GLN A 243 16.53 -5.58 -5.72
CA GLN A 243 16.48 -6.77 -6.57
C GLN A 243 15.07 -7.29 -6.75
N LEU A 244 14.79 -7.91 -7.91
CA LEU A 244 13.51 -8.57 -8.15
C LEU A 244 13.39 -9.84 -7.28
N LYS A 245 12.35 -9.91 -6.45
CA LYS A 245 12.02 -11.10 -5.66
C LYS A 245 10.74 -11.77 -6.10
N GLU A 246 9.83 -11.04 -6.73
CA GLU A 246 8.67 -11.68 -7.34
C GLU A 246 8.19 -10.84 -8.52
N LEU A 247 7.93 -11.52 -9.63
CA LEU A 247 7.07 -10.99 -10.67
C LEU A 247 6.14 -12.09 -11.15
N ARG A 248 4.87 -11.94 -10.82
CA ARG A 248 3.81 -12.90 -11.12
C ARG A 248 2.57 -12.18 -11.67
N PRO A 249 2.29 -12.31 -12.97
CA PRO A 249 1.04 -11.89 -13.58
C PRO A 249 0.01 -13.03 -13.58
N VAL A 250 -1.26 -12.69 -13.37
CA VAL A 250 -2.42 -13.50 -13.77
C VAL A 250 -3.06 -12.80 -14.97
N LEU A 251 -3.05 -13.49 -16.11
CA LEU A 251 -3.53 -12.97 -17.39
C LEU A 251 -4.97 -13.39 -17.61
N TYR A 252 -5.79 -12.51 -18.20
CA TYR A 252 -7.18 -12.80 -18.56
C TYR A 252 -7.40 -12.55 -20.05
N ASP A 253 -8.35 -13.27 -20.63
CA ASP A 253 -8.73 -13.14 -22.02
C ASP A 253 -9.67 -11.93 -22.25
N GLU A 254 -10.15 -11.77 -23.49
CA GLU A 254 -11.05 -10.67 -23.87
C GLU A 254 -12.42 -10.74 -23.18
N ASN A 255 -12.81 -11.92 -22.67
CA ASN A 255 -14.07 -12.15 -21.96
C ASN A 255 -13.93 -11.93 -20.44
N GLY A 256 -12.72 -11.67 -19.95
CA GLY A 256 -12.43 -11.55 -18.53
C GLY A 256 -12.33 -12.90 -17.82
N GLU A 257 -12.01 -13.98 -18.55
CA GLU A 257 -11.69 -15.29 -17.98
C GLU A 257 -10.18 -15.42 -17.78
N ALA A 258 -9.76 -15.96 -16.63
CA ALA A 258 -8.35 -16.17 -16.35
C ALA A 258 -7.76 -17.19 -17.34
N ILE A 259 -6.68 -16.81 -18.01
CA ILE A 259 -5.91 -17.71 -18.87
C ILE A 259 -5.10 -18.61 -17.95
N ASP A 260 -5.26 -19.91 -18.13
CA ASP A 260 -4.50 -20.89 -17.37
C ASP A 260 -2.99 -20.72 -17.64
N ILE A 261 -2.18 -20.65 -16.58
CA ILE A 261 -0.72 -20.50 -16.64
C ILE A 261 -0.03 -21.58 -17.50
N PHE A 262 -0.67 -22.74 -17.68
CA PHE A 262 -0.20 -23.83 -18.53
C PHE A 262 -0.46 -23.62 -20.04
N GLN A 263 -1.21 -22.59 -20.43
CA GLN A 263 -1.57 -22.27 -21.82
C GLN A 263 -0.62 -21.24 -22.46
N GLU A 264 -0.68 -21.09 -23.79
CA GLU A 264 0.09 -20.07 -24.50
C GLU A 264 -0.32 -18.67 -23.99
N ASN A 265 0.67 -17.86 -23.58
CA ASN A 265 0.44 -16.59 -22.89
C ASN A 265 -0.37 -16.70 -21.58
N GLY A 266 -0.34 -17.85 -20.90
CA GLY A 266 -0.98 -18.05 -19.60
C GLY A 266 -0.31 -17.34 -18.44
N GLY A 267 0.94 -16.93 -18.61
CA GLY A 267 1.74 -16.22 -17.59
C GLY A 267 3.10 -16.87 -17.39
N PHE A 268 3.79 -16.42 -16.36
CA PHE A 268 5.08 -16.93 -15.90
C PHE A 268 5.24 -16.59 -14.42
N ASP A 269 6.16 -17.26 -13.74
CA ASP A 269 6.55 -16.88 -12.39
C ASP A 269 8.05 -16.56 -12.39
N VAL A 270 8.44 -15.38 -11.90
CA VAL A 270 9.83 -15.05 -11.57
C VAL A 270 9.97 -14.98 -10.05
N PHE A 271 10.88 -15.76 -9.47
CA PHE A 271 11.07 -15.85 -8.02
C PHE A 271 12.46 -16.36 -7.64
N PRO A 272 12.99 -16.01 -6.45
CA PRO A 272 14.23 -16.55 -5.94
C PRO A 272 14.02 -17.94 -5.35
N MET A 273 15.06 -18.76 -5.42
CA MET A 273 15.21 -19.94 -4.56
C MET A 273 16.62 -19.98 -4.01
N GLY A 274 16.72 -20.46 -2.76
CA GLY A 274 17.99 -20.81 -2.16
C GLY A 274 18.51 -22.14 -2.71
N ILE A 275 19.82 -22.25 -2.84
CA ILE A 275 20.53 -23.50 -3.04
C ILE A 275 21.19 -23.83 -1.71
N ASN A 276 20.87 -25.00 -1.14
CA ASN A 276 21.46 -25.43 0.11
C ASN A 276 22.86 -26.05 -0.09
N GLU A 277 23.54 -26.37 1.00
CA GLU A 277 24.87 -26.99 0.99
C GLU A 277 24.93 -28.38 0.30
N GLU A 278 23.78 -29.04 0.13
CA GLU A 278 23.64 -30.32 -0.58
C GLU A 278 23.34 -30.12 -2.08
N GLY A 279 23.22 -28.88 -2.52
CA GLY A 279 22.90 -28.52 -3.90
C GLY A 279 21.41 -28.66 -4.25
N GLU A 280 20.53 -28.72 -3.26
CA GLU A 280 19.07 -28.78 -3.44
C GLU A 280 18.44 -27.39 -3.46
N LEU A 281 17.35 -27.24 -4.22
CA LEU A 281 16.57 -26.01 -4.26
C LEU A 281 15.64 -25.93 -3.05
N GLN A 282 15.63 -24.77 -2.41
CA GLN A 282 14.77 -24.46 -1.27
C GLN A 282 13.98 -23.18 -1.56
N GLY A 283 12.67 -23.34 -1.65
CA GLY A 283 11.75 -22.22 -1.75
C GLY A 283 11.55 -21.54 -0.41
N LYS A 284 11.04 -20.31 -0.43
CA LYS A 284 10.78 -19.45 0.74
C LYS A 284 9.95 -20.13 1.86
N HIS A 285 9.08 -21.08 1.51
CA HIS A 285 8.19 -21.78 2.45
C HIS A 285 8.68 -23.17 2.85
N MET A 286 9.87 -23.60 2.41
CA MET A 286 10.43 -24.88 2.81
C MET A 286 11.22 -24.72 4.12
N ILE A 287 10.75 -25.34 5.18
CA ILE A 287 11.51 -25.45 6.43
C ILE A 287 12.47 -26.64 6.28
N ALA A 288 13.75 -26.34 6.07
CA ALA A 288 14.81 -27.33 6.02
C ALA A 288 15.91 -26.97 7.01
N ASN A 289 16.50 -27.98 7.66
CA ASN A 289 17.59 -27.80 8.63
C ASN A 289 18.96 -27.56 7.97
N THR A 290 18.97 -27.21 6.69
CA THR A 290 20.18 -27.09 5.86
C THR A 290 20.45 -25.63 5.57
N LYS A 291 21.72 -25.24 5.53
CA LYS A 291 22.09 -23.84 5.29
C LYS A 291 21.94 -23.48 3.80
N ILE A 292 21.33 -22.34 3.50
CA ILE A 292 21.37 -21.73 2.16
C ILE A 292 22.77 -21.15 1.92
N VAL A 293 23.42 -21.60 0.84
CA VAL A 293 24.78 -21.17 0.47
C VAL A 293 24.79 -20.24 -0.74
N ASP A 294 23.72 -20.22 -1.53
CA ASP A 294 23.56 -19.36 -2.69
C ASP A 294 22.07 -19.04 -2.90
N GLU A 295 21.74 -17.88 -3.45
CA GLU A 295 20.37 -17.53 -3.87
C GLU A 295 20.41 -17.17 -5.36
N LYS A 296 19.47 -17.72 -6.12
CA LYS A 296 19.33 -17.45 -7.56
C LYS A 296 17.88 -17.12 -7.88
N VAL A 297 17.68 -16.27 -8.88
CA VAL A 297 16.36 -15.97 -9.43
C VAL A 297 16.07 -16.91 -10.59
N PHE A 298 14.87 -17.47 -10.61
CA PHE A 298 14.42 -18.41 -11.63
C PHE A 298 13.16 -17.91 -12.30
N PHE A 299 12.91 -18.43 -13.50
CA PHE A 299 11.57 -18.41 -14.07
C PHE A 299 11.09 -19.81 -14.44
N ALA A 300 9.80 -20.04 -14.23
CA ALA A 300 9.12 -21.26 -14.61
C ALA A 300 8.36 -21.04 -15.93
N ASP A 301 8.60 -21.91 -16.91
CA ASP A 301 7.71 -22.04 -18.07
C ASP A 301 6.77 -23.21 -17.84
N HIS A 302 5.54 -22.91 -17.43
CA HIS A 302 4.58 -23.91 -17.04
C HIS A 302 3.99 -24.68 -18.25
N ARG A 303 4.16 -24.20 -19.49
CA ARG A 303 3.60 -24.85 -20.70
C ARG A 303 4.15 -26.25 -20.99
N THR A 304 5.31 -26.58 -20.44
CA THR A 304 5.96 -27.89 -20.57
C THR A 304 6.31 -28.40 -19.18
N GLU A 305 6.39 -29.72 -18.99
CA GLU A 305 6.73 -30.38 -17.70
C GLU A 305 7.66 -29.54 -16.80
N TRP A 306 7.36 -29.50 -15.49
CA TRP A 306 7.99 -28.63 -14.49
C TRP A 306 9.51 -28.44 -14.69
N GLN A 307 9.88 -27.26 -15.20
CA GLN A 307 11.25 -26.87 -15.53
C GLN A 307 11.52 -25.45 -15.00
N LEU A 308 12.66 -25.28 -14.35
CA LEU A 308 13.11 -23.99 -13.84
C LEU A 308 14.35 -23.53 -14.59
N TYR A 309 14.31 -22.32 -15.09
CA TYR A 309 15.39 -21.69 -15.81
C TYR A 309 16.02 -20.63 -14.91
N GLU A 310 17.33 -20.70 -14.69
CA GLU A 310 18.04 -19.63 -13.97
C GLU A 310 17.98 -18.36 -14.82
N LEU A 311 17.47 -17.27 -14.24
CA LEU A 311 17.25 -16.01 -14.93
C LEU A 311 18.61 -15.33 -15.18
N GLN A 312 18.91 -15.02 -16.43
CA GLN A 312 20.04 -14.18 -16.81
C GLN A 312 19.64 -12.71 -16.91
N ASN A 313 18.50 -12.44 -17.53
CA ASN A 313 18.05 -11.08 -17.82
C ASN A 313 16.52 -11.05 -17.97
N ILE A 314 15.93 -9.92 -17.59
CA ILE A 314 14.51 -9.62 -17.75
C ILE A 314 14.39 -8.25 -18.42
N THR A 315 13.62 -8.14 -19.50
CA THR A 315 13.40 -6.84 -20.16
C THR A 315 11.93 -6.64 -20.45
N MET A 316 11.46 -5.39 -20.41
CA MET A 316 10.09 -5.04 -20.77
C MET A 316 10.08 -3.88 -21.77
N GLN A 317 9.30 -4.01 -22.84
CA GLN A 317 9.12 -2.97 -23.83
C GLN A 317 7.70 -3.02 -24.39
N LYS A 318 6.96 -1.89 -24.33
CA LYS A 318 5.61 -1.76 -24.89
C LYS A 318 4.66 -2.88 -24.45
N GLY A 319 4.65 -3.18 -23.14
CA GLY A 319 3.82 -4.25 -22.58
C GLY A 319 4.30 -5.67 -22.90
N LYS A 320 5.42 -5.86 -23.62
CA LYS A 320 6.00 -7.18 -23.83
C LYS A 320 7.16 -7.40 -22.88
N ILE A 321 7.11 -8.47 -22.09
CA ILE A 321 8.17 -8.87 -21.18
C ILE A 321 8.90 -10.09 -21.72
N THR A 322 10.22 -10.06 -21.67
CA THR A 322 11.11 -11.10 -22.17
C THR A 322 12.02 -11.57 -21.05
N LEU A 323 12.02 -12.89 -20.83
CA LEU A 323 12.85 -13.59 -19.85
C LEU A 323 13.91 -14.39 -20.60
N THR A 324 15.18 -14.15 -20.29
CA THR A 324 16.30 -14.88 -20.88
C THR A 324 16.96 -15.74 -19.82
N SER A 325 17.14 -17.03 -20.10
CA SER A 325 17.82 -17.95 -19.19
C SER A 325 19.34 -17.88 -19.31
N THR A 326 20.05 -18.34 -18.29
CA THR A 326 21.46 -18.74 -18.44
C THR A 326 21.57 -20.05 -19.26
N GLU A 327 22.77 -20.62 -19.33
CA GLU A 327 23.01 -21.95 -19.90
C GLU A 327 22.62 -23.11 -18.96
N LYS A 328 21.91 -22.83 -17.85
CA LYS A 328 21.49 -23.84 -16.88
C LYS A 328 19.97 -23.94 -16.78
N ARG A 329 19.50 -25.19 -16.75
CA ARG A 329 18.11 -25.54 -16.46
C ARG A 329 18.07 -26.57 -15.33
N TYR A 330 17.11 -26.39 -14.45
CA TYR A 330 16.91 -27.17 -13.24
C TYR A 330 15.64 -28.01 -13.41
N THR A 331 15.77 -29.32 -13.15
CA THR A 331 14.70 -30.31 -13.26
C THR A 331 14.77 -31.28 -12.08
N ARG A 332 13.78 -32.16 -11.91
CA ARG A 332 13.82 -33.24 -10.92
C ARG A 332 13.87 -34.61 -11.60
N ASP A 333 14.57 -35.56 -10.99
CA ASP A 333 14.52 -36.96 -11.38
C ASP A 333 13.28 -37.67 -10.79
N GLN A 334 13.12 -38.98 -11.08
CA GLN A 334 11.99 -39.78 -10.60
C GLN A 334 11.94 -39.92 -9.07
N ASN A 335 13.05 -39.68 -8.37
CA ASN A 335 13.14 -39.69 -6.91
C ASN A 335 13.04 -38.28 -6.31
N GLY A 336 12.76 -37.27 -7.13
CA GLY A 336 12.64 -35.87 -6.73
C GLY A 336 13.98 -35.13 -6.56
N LYS A 337 15.12 -35.77 -6.87
CA LYS A 337 16.44 -35.14 -6.73
C LYS A 337 16.66 -34.10 -7.82
N LEU A 338 17.25 -32.98 -7.43
CA LEU A 338 17.56 -31.89 -8.37
C LEU A 338 18.62 -32.32 -9.40
N LEU A 339 18.32 -32.06 -10.67
CA LEU A 339 19.22 -32.23 -11.80
C LEU A 339 19.46 -30.89 -12.50
N ILE A 340 20.73 -30.48 -12.57
CA ILE A 340 21.17 -29.31 -13.32
C ILE A 340 21.63 -29.76 -14.71
N LYS A 341 20.96 -29.27 -15.76
CA LYS A 341 21.26 -29.59 -17.15
C LYS A 341 21.83 -28.37 -17.85
N LYS A 342 22.91 -28.56 -18.61
CA LYS A 342 23.41 -27.55 -19.53
C LYS A 342 22.48 -27.44 -20.74
N ILE A 343 22.05 -26.24 -21.07
CA ILE A 343 21.16 -25.93 -22.20
C ILE A 343 21.76 -24.78 -23.03
N THR A 344 21.25 -24.60 -24.25
CA THR A 344 21.41 -23.31 -24.94
C THR A 344 20.46 -22.32 -24.25
N PRO A 345 20.91 -21.12 -23.87
CA PRO A 345 20.05 -20.07 -23.33
C PRO A 345 18.78 -19.91 -24.15
N ILE A 346 17.63 -19.87 -23.47
CA ILE A 346 16.33 -19.64 -24.11
C ILE A 346 15.87 -18.23 -23.82
N SER A 347 15.00 -17.71 -24.68
CA SER A 347 14.31 -16.44 -24.46
C SER A 347 12.83 -16.64 -24.69
N LEU A 348 12.05 -16.42 -23.64
CA LEU A 348 10.59 -16.51 -23.66
C LEU A 348 10.02 -15.12 -23.57
N SER A 349 8.95 -14.85 -24.29
CA SER A 349 8.29 -13.55 -24.25
C SER A 349 6.80 -13.70 -24.02
N TYR A 350 6.26 -12.79 -23.23
CA TYR A 350 4.87 -12.77 -22.80
C TYR A 350 4.30 -11.37 -23.01
N GLU A 351 3.03 -11.28 -23.37
CA GLU A 351 2.32 -10.00 -23.47
C GLU A 351 1.63 -9.68 -22.14
N PHE A 352 1.86 -8.47 -21.64
CA PHE A 352 1.17 -7.86 -20.49
C PHE A 352 0.14 -6.87 -21.01
N LYS A 353 -1.12 -7.08 -20.62
CA LYS A 353 -2.24 -6.22 -20.99
C LYS A 353 -2.77 -5.49 -19.75
N ASN A 354 -2.15 -4.37 -19.39
CA ASN A 354 -2.62 -3.50 -18.31
C ASN A 354 -2.77 -2.04 -18.79
N ASN A 355 -3.21 -1.15 -17.91
CA ASN A 355 -3.17 0.28 -18.22
C ASN A 355 -1.72 0.77 -18.40
N ASP A 356 -1.54 1.83 -19.18
CA ASP A 356 -0.20 2.35 -19.52
C ASP A 356 0.60 2.75 -18.28
N PHE A 357 -0.06 3.21 -17.21
CA PHE A 357 0.63 3.56 -15.98
C PHE A 357 1.31 2.35 -15.34
N VAL A 358 0.58 1.25 -15.13
CA VAL A 358 1.08 0.01 -14.53
C VAL A 358 2.18 -0.59 -15.41
N LEU A 359 1.98 -0.63 -16.73
CA LEU A 359 2.99 -1.15 -17.65
C LEU A 359 4.28 -0.32 -17.61
N ASN A 360 4.16 1.01 -17.62
CA ASN A 360 5.31 1.91 -17.52
C ASN A 360 5.99 1.81 -16.15
N PHE A 361 5.21 1.65 -15.07
CA PHE A 361 5.74 1.48 -13.72
C PHE A 361 6.58 0.19 -13.62
N ILE A 362 6.03 -0.96 -14.02
CA ILE A 362 6.75 -2.24 -14.01
C ILE A 362 8.00 -2.16 -14.90
N GLN A 363 7.88 -1.58 -16.11
CA GLN A 363 9.02 -1.39 -17.00
C GLN A 363 10.12 -0.57 -16.32
N LYS A 364 9.78 0.54 -15.65
CA LYS A 364 10.76 1.39 -14.96
C LYS A 364 11.43 0.67 -13.79
N VAL A 365 10.68 -0.15 -13.04
CA VAL A 365 11.27 -0.99 -12.00
C VAL A 365 12.27 -1.99 -12.61
N ILE A 366 11.87 -2.71 -13.67
CA ILE A 366 12.74 -3.66 -14.39
C ILE A 366 14.01 -2.97 -14.92
N GLU A 367 13.89 -1.78 -15.51
CA GLU A 367 15.05 -1.00 -15.99
C GLU A 367 16.05 -0.64 -14.89
N THR A 368 15.62 -0.63 -13.62
CA THR A 368 16.45 -0.23 -12.47
C THR A 368 17.07 -1.38 -11.67
N ILE A 369 16.61 -2.62 -11.88
CA ILE A 369 17.06 -3.81 -11.13
C ILE A 369 17.99 -4.73 -11.95
N ASN A 370 18.14 -4.46 -13.25
CA ASN A 370 19.04 -5.20 -14.15
C ASN A 370 20.50 -4.79 -14.05
#